data_AF-A0A9D3UVC1-F1
#
_entry.id   AF-A0A9D3UVC1-F1
#
_cell.length_a   1.000
_cell.length_b   1.000
_cell.length_c   1.000
_cell.angle_alpha   90.00
_cell.angle_beta   90.00
_cell.angle_gamma   90.00
#
_symmetry.space_group_name_H-M   'P 1'
#
loop_
_entity.id
_entity.type
_entity.pdbx_description
1 polymer ?
#
loop_
_entity_poly.entity_id
_entity_poly.type
_entity_poly.pdbx_seq_one_letter_code
_entity_poly.pdbx_strand_id
1 'polypeptide(L)'
;MVGDEGGWDSGLDMEGWTKGKNFHAGDFLVFTYDNQQFDVAVVNQTGHDSCTPNEGAKVLNSGNDKIQLALGANYFIDTVADVCAAGMKMAINATAPPPSV
;
A
#
# COMPACT_ATOMS: atom_id res chain seq x y z
N MET A 1 -4.57 -10.08 2.28
CA MET A 1 -3.14 -9.78 2.50
C MET A 1 -2.61 -9.17 1.22
N VAL A 2 -1.72 -8.18 1.33
CA VAL A 2 -1.08 -7.57 0.16
C VAL A 2 -0.13 -8.57 -0.50
N GLY A 3 -0.14 -8.64 -1.84
CA GLY A 3 0.71 -9.56 -2.61
C GLY A 3 0.40 -11.05 -2.42
N ASP A 4 -0.75 -11.37 -1.84
CA ASP A 4 -1.21 -12.74 -1.54
C ASP A 4 -0.15 -13.54 -0.76
N GLU A 5 0.44 -14.62 -1.32
CA GLU A 5 1.49 -15.39 -0.64
C GLU A 5 2.88 -14.73 -0.68
N GLY A 6 3.09 -13.83 -1.65
CA GLY A 6 4.38 -13.16 -1.86
C GLY A 6 4.61 -11.96 -0.94
N GLY A 7 3.54 -11.43 -0.33
CA GLY A 7 3.65 -10.30 0.59
C GLY A 7 3.96 -8.96 -0.10
N TRP A 8 4.49 -8.02 0.67
CA TRP A 8 4.95 -6.73 0.19
C TRP A 8 6.45 -6.85 -0.16
N ASP A 9 6.74 -7.01 -1.44
CA ASP A 9 8.08 -7.33 -1.93
C ASP A 9 8.37 -6.68 -3.29
N SER A 10 9.65 -6.32 -3.51
CA SER A 10 10.13 -5.66 -4.73
C SER A 10 10.05 -6.50 -6.01
N GLY A 11 9.95 -7.83 -5.90
CA GLY A 11 9.86 -8.76 -7.03
C GLY A 11 8.44 -8.95 -7.58
N LEU A 12 7.44 -8.26 -7.03
CA LEU A 12 6.03 -8.46 -7.35
C LEU A 12 5.41 -7.20 -7.98
N ASP A 13 4.52 -7.39 -8.95
CA ASP A 13 3.74 -6.32 -9.55
C ASP A 13 2.60 -5.88 -8.61
N MET A 14 2.90 -4.94 -7.70
CA MET A 14 1.95 -4.43 -6.71
C MET A 14 0.76 -3.70 -7.34
N GLU A 15 1.00 -2.93 -8.40
CA GLU A 15 -0.07 -2.26 -9.16
C GLU A 15 -0.91 -3.29 -9.95
N GLY A 16 -0.29 -4.35 -10.46
CA GLY A 16 -1.00 -5.49 -11.05
C GLY A 16 -1.88 -6.20 -10.02
N TRP A 17 -1.37 -6.40 -8.79
CA TRP A 17 -2.09 -7.07 -7.72
C TRP A 17 -3.40 -6.35 -7.34
N THR A 18 -3.47 -5.02 -7.42
CA THR A 18 -4.71 -4.29 -7.10
C THR A 18 -5.80 -4.48 -8.17
N LYS A 19 -5.45 -4.86 -9.40
CA LYS A 19 -6.39 -4.94 -10.53
C LYS A 19 -7.46 -6.01 -10.32
N GLY A 20 -8.71 -5.64 -10.55
CA GLY A 20 -9.86 -6.53 -10.44
C GLY A 20 -10.28 -6.86 -9.00
N LYS A 21 -9.58 -6.33 -7.98
CA LYS A 21 -10.00 -6.43 -6.58
C LYS A 21 -10.95 -5.27 -6.24
N ASN A 22 -11.99 -5.56 -5.49
CA ASN A 22 -12.94 -4.56 -4.99
C ASN A 22 -12.56 -4.21 -3.56
N PHE A 23 -12.10 -2.98 -3.35
CA PHE A 23 -11.75 -2.46 -2.05
C PHE A 23 -12.85 -1.52 -1.54
N HIS A 24 -13.16 -1.61 -0.26
CA HIS A 24 -14.14 -0.76 0.39
C HIS A 24 -13.50 0.03 1.54
N ALA A 25 -14.03 1.21 1.80
CA ALA A 25 -13.64 1.99 2.97
C ALA A 25 -13.86 1.16 4.24
N GLY A 26 -12.87 1.12 5.12
CA GLY A 26 -12.90 0.31 6.33
C GLY A 26 -12.30 -1.09 6.20
N ASP A 27 -12.06 -1.58 4.98
CA ASP A 27 -11.28 -2.80 4.75
C ASP A 27 -9.86 -2.63 5.31
N PHE A 28 -9.25 -3.75 5.72
CA PHE A 28 -7.88 -3.77 6.21
C PHE A 28 -6.94 -4.43 5.20
N LEU A 29 -5.88 -3.71 4.85
CA LEU A 29 -4.70 -4.27 4.22
C LEU A 29 -3.75 -4.77 5.30
N VAL A 30 -3.14 -5.92 5.05
CA VAL A 30 -2.09 -6.49 5.88
C VAL A 30 -0.85 -6.61 5.00
N PHE A 31 0.18 -5.85 5.36
CA PHE A 31 1.49 -5.83 4.72
C PHE A 31 2.40 -6.75 5.52
N THR A 32 2.90 -7.80 4.88
CA THR A 32 3.88 -8.72 5.47
C THR A 32 5.13 -8.70 4.61
N TYR A 33 6.29 -8.43 5.21
CA TYR A 33 7.55 -8.21 4.52
C TYR A 33 8.76 -8.37 5.45
N ASP A 34 9.95 -8.50 4.89
CA ASP A 34 11.20 -8.43 5.66
C ASP A 34 11.48 -6.99 6.09
N ASN A 35 11.27 -6.69 7.38
CA ASN A 35 11.43 -5.36 7.95
C ASN A 35 12.89 -4.89 8.04
N GLN A 36 13.86 -5.73 7.69
CA GLN A 36 15.26 -5.31 7.53
C GLN A 36 15.51 -4.71 6.14
N GLN A 37 14.64 -4.99 5.17
CA GLN A 37 14.80 -4.58 3.78
C GLN A 37 13.77 -3.54 3.36
N PHE A 38 12.54 -3.65 3.85
CA PHE A 38 11.39 -2.89 3.37
C PHE A 38 10.62 -2.24 4.51
N ASP A 39 9.79 -1.27 4.14
CA ASP A 39 8.80 -0.64 5.00
C ASP A 39 7.51 -0.33 4.19
N VAL A 40 6.54 0.29 4.85
CA VAL A 40 5.36 0.84 4.17
C VAL A 40 5.05 2.24 4.66
N ALA A 41 4.99 3.18 3.73
CA ALA A 41 4.55 4.55 3.98
C ALA A 41 3.17 4.81 3.37
N VAL A 42 2.26 5.36 4.17
CA VAL A 42 0.98 5.91 3.69
C VAL A 42 1.20 7.35 3.25
N VAL A 43 1.01 7.60 1.96
CA VAL A 43 1.32 8.87 1.31
C VAL A 43 0.11 9.44 0.57
N ASN A 44 0.24 10.66 0.07
CA ASN A 44 -0.67 11.23 -0.93
C ASN A 44 -0.21 10.87 -2.36
N GLN A 45 -0.99 11.28 -3.37
CA GLN A 45 -0.67 11.03 -4.77
C GLN A 45 0.71 11.55 -5.17
N THR A 46 1.08 12.77 -4.75
CA THR A 46 2.40 13.34 -5.05
C THR A 46 3.52 12.50 -4.48
N GLY A 47 3.38 12.01 -3.24
CA GLY A 47 4.37 11.15 -2.61
C GLY A 47 4.51 9.80 -3.30
N HIS A 48 3.40 9.24 -3.80
CA HIS A 48 3.39 8.02 -4.60
C HIS A 48 4.08 8.19 -5.96
N ASP A 49 3.77 9.28 -6.66
CA ASP A 49 4.29 9.53 -8.00
C ASP A 49 5.78 9.88 -7.96
N SER A 50 6.22 10.57 -6.90
CA SER A 50 7.63 10.93 -6.66
C SER A 50 8.43 9.89 -5.87
N CYS A 51 7.80 8.80 -5.40
CA CYS A 51 8.43 7.83 -4.51
C CYS A 51 9.12 8.47 -3.29
N THR A 52 8.46 9.47 -2.70
CA THR A 52 8.97 10.22 -1.54
C THR A 52 7.86 10.41 -0.52
N PRO A 53 8.06 10.07 0.76
CA PRO A 53 7.09 10.37 1.79
C PRO A 53 6.79 11.87 1.87
N ASN A 54 5.52 12.25 1.73
CA ASN A 54 5.10 13.65 1.91
C ASN A 54 5.15 14.06 3.39
N GLU A 55 5.06 15.36 3.67
CA GLU A 55 4.95 15.86 5.04
C GLU A 55 3.77 15.22 5.77
N GLY A 56 4.02 14.70 6.98
CA GLY A 56 3.02 14.00 7.79
C GLY A 56 2.70 12.57 7.34
N ALA A 57 3.40 12.02 6.34
CA ALA A 57 3.25 10.63 5.94
C ALA A 57 3.54 9.69 7.13
N LYS A 58 2.72 8.64 7.27
CA LYS A 58 2.92 7.62 8.29
C LYS A 58 3.76 6.50 7.71
N VAL A 59 4.95 6.30 8.27
CA VAL A 59 5.85 5.18 7.94
C VAL A 59 5.68 4.09 8.99
N LEU A 60 5.48 2.85 8.56
CA LEU A 60 5.40 1.66 9.40
C LEU A 60 6.46 0.65 8.95
N ASN A 61 7.12 0.03 9.92
CA ASN A 61 8.30 -0.82 9.70
C ASN A 61 8.27 -2.09 10.57
N SER A 62 7.08 -2.58 10.94
CA SER A 62 7.00 -3.75 11.82
C SER A 62 7.27 -5.07 11.10
N GLY A 63 7.10 -5.10 9.78
CA GLY A 63 7.10 -6.34 8.98
C GLY A 63 5.75 -7.06 8.98
N ASN A 64 4.78 -6.60 9.77
CA ASN A 64 3.39 -7.07 9.77
C ASN A 64 2.44 -5.92 10.12
N ASP A 65 2.25 -5.01 9.16
CA ASP A 65 1.47 -3.79 9.37
C ASP A 65 0.05 -3.94 8.87
N LYS A 66 -0.90 -3.53 9.72
CA LYS A 66 -2.33 -3.51 9.41
C LYS A 66 -2.80 -2.09 9.20
N ILE A 67 -3.28 -1.78 8.00
CA ILE A 67 -3.72 -0.43 7.62
C ILE A 67 -5.16 -0.48 7.15
N GLN A 68 -6.00 0.41 7.68
CA GLN A 68 -7.40 0.54 7.28
C GLN A 68 -7.51 1.49 6.09
N LEU A 69 -8.28 1.10 5.07
CA LEU A 69 -8.53 1.93 3.89
C LEU A 69 -9.53 3.05 4.21
N ALA A 70 -9.16 4.27 3.80
CA ALA A 70 -10.08 5.40 3.76
C ALA A 70 -10.96 5.33 2.51
N LEU A 71 -12.10 6.03 2.52
CA LEU A 71 -12.92 6.19 1.32
C LEU A 71 -12.15 6.99 0.26
N GLY A 72 -12.17 6.51 -0.99
CA GLY A 72 -11.48 7.12 -2.10
C GLY A 72 -10.04 6.62 -2.25
N ALA A 73 -9.14 7.51 -2.67
CA ALA A 73 -7.77 7.16 -3.01
C ALA A 73 -6.89 6.93 -1.77
N ASN A 74 -6.18 5.81 -1.78
CA ASN A 74 -5.19 5.41 -0.78
C ASN A 74 -3.89 5.06 -1.53
N TYR A 75 -2.76 5.58 -1.06
CA TYR A 75 -1.47 5.39 -1.70
C TYR A 75 -0.43 4.86 -0.72
N PHE A 76 0.35 3.89 -1.19
CA PHE A 76 1.35 3.20 -0.38
C PHE A 76 2.65 3.07 -1.18
N ILE A 77 3.78 3.28 -0.51
CA ILE A 77 5.13 3.12 -1.09
C ILE A 77 6.05 2.43 -0.09
N ASP A 78 7.10 1.79 -0.59
CA ASP A 78 8.33 1.58 0.18
C ASP A 78 9.14 2.89 0.18
N THR A 79 9.79 3.26 1.28
CA THR A 79 10.50 4.54 1.38
C THR A 79 11.86 4.55 0.68
N VAL A 80 12.39 3.40 0.25
CA VAL A 80 13.61 3.33 -0.56
C VAL A 80 13.26 3.73 -1.99
N ALA A 81 13.65 4.94 -2.38
CA ALA A 81 13.22 5.58 -3.62
C ALA A 81 13.41 4.71 -4.88
N ASP A 82 14.56 4.04 -5.02
CA ASP A 82 14.84 3.18 -6.17
C ASP A 82 13.95 1.91 -6.18
N VAL A 83 13.62 1.36 -5.01
CA VAL A 83 12.74 0.19 -4.86
C VAL A 83 11.29 0.56 -5.16
N CYS A 84 10.82 1.69 -4.64
CA CYS A 84 9.50 2.24 -5.00
C CYS A 84 9.39 2.52 -6.50
N ALA A 85 10.41 3.17 -7.09
CA ALA A 85 10.43 3.51 -8.51
C ALA A 85 10.45 2.25 -9.40
N ALA A 86 11.03 1.15 -8.91
CA ALA A 86 11.01 -0.15 -9.56
C ALA A 86 9.65 -0.87 -9.48
N GLY A 87 8.69 -0.38 -8.68
CA GLY A 87 7.32 -0.89 -8.65
C GLY A 87 6.79 -1.28 -7.27
N MET A 88 7.57 -1.12 -6.20
CA MET A 88 7.11 -1.39 -4.83
C MET A 88 6.26 -0.23 -4.27
N LYS A 89 5.15 0.01 -4.97
CA LYS A 89 4.14 1.03 -4.67
C LYS A 89 2.77 0.56 -5.15
N MET A 90 1.71 1.11 -4.58
CA MET A 90 0.36 0.82 -5.04
C MET A 90 -0.59 1.99 -4.79
N ALA A 91 -1.55 2.13 -5.70
CA ALA A 91 -2.71 2.98 -5.54
C ALA A 91 -4.00 2.14 -5.48
N ILE A 92 -4.84 2.43 -4.48
CA ILE A 92 -6.14 1.79 -4.31
C ILE A 92 -7.22 2.87 -4.22
N ASN A 93 -8.27 2.72 -5.03
CA ASN A 93 -9.49 3.52 -4.88
C ASN A 93 -10.56 2.67 -4.18
N ALA A 94 -10.77 2.91 -2.88
CA ALA A 94 -11.75 2.19 -2.09
C ALA A 94 -13.13 2.86 -2.20
N THR A 95 -14.16 2.08 -2.50
CA THR A 95 -15.54 2.57 -2.62
C THR A 95 -16.28 2.53 -1.29
N ALA A 96 -17.49 3.07 -1.24
CA ALA A 96 -18.35 2.87 -0.07
C ALA A 96 -18.60 1.36 0.14
N PRO A 97 -18.66 0.88 1.40
CA PRO A 97 -19.04 -0.50 1.70
C PRO A 97 -20.38 -0.86 1.06
N PRO A 98 -20.60 -2.13 0.69
CA PRO A 98 -21.93 -2.59 0.31
C PRO A 98 -22.91 -2.32 1.47
N PRO A 99 -24.18 -2.01 1.19
CA PRO A 99 -25.18 -1.90 2.23
C PRO A 99 -25.21 -3.18 3.07
N SER A 100 -25.08 -3.04 4.39
CA SER A 100 -25.31 -4.16 5.30
C SER A 100 -26.76 -4.61 5.18
N VAL A 101 -26.99 -5.83 4.71
CA VAL A 101 -28.30 -6.51 4.79
C VAL A 101 -28.55 -7.06 6.18
#